data_AF-A0A7G9P1X8-F1
#
_entry.id   AF-A0A7G9P1X8-F1
#
_cell.length_a   1.000
_cell.length_b   1.000
_cell.length_c   1.000
_cell.angle_alpha   90.00
_cell.angle_beta   90.00
_cell.angle_gamma   90.00
#
_symmetry.space_group_name_H-M   'P 1'
#
loop_
_entity.id
_entity.type
_entity.pdbx_description
1 polymer ?
#
loop_
_entity_poly.entity_id
_entity_poly.type
_entity_poly.pdbx_seq_one_letter_code
_entity_poly.pdbx_strand_id
1 'polypeptide(L)'
;MTDDPNHSDDQAPQPEPRPLDENGQFSQRIAHQQVSARVPESVARGVYASGSLVINGQHEFIIDFLQSVTRPQQVVVRIVLPPTIVPGLLRAMHQNIKLHNERFGEIPPLPKPPAGTLAPSVEEIYQQLKLPDEISSGTYANTVMITHNPSDFCFDFITGFYPRSTVAARVYMSGPQVPRLLETLSRSYDQYQQKLAAARRKQAEQPPDEDPPRTDGPS
;
A
#
# COMPACT_ATOMS: atom_id res chain seq x y z
N MET A 1 -16.61 38.10 -39.16
CA MET A 1 -17.94 37.66 -38.69
C MET A 1 -18.24 36.41 -39.49
N THR A 2 -17.87 35.23 -39.01
CA THR A 2 -18.56 34.54 -37.90
C THR A 2 -17.57 33.73 -37.06
N ASP A 3 -17.56 34.00 -35.75
CA ASP A 3 -16.97 33.14 -34.72
C ASP A 3 -17.89 31.94 -34.47
N ASP A 4 -17.30 30.76 -34.28
CA ASP A 4 -18.02 29.56 -33.88
C ASP A 4 -17.24 28.89 -32.72
N PRO A 5 -17.66 29.05 -31.45
CA PRO A 5 -17.06 28.35 -30.34
C PRO A 5 -18.08 27.36 -29.77
N ASN A 6 -18.10 26.14 -30.30
CA ASN A 6 -18.77 25.03 -29.62
C ASN A 6 -17.75 24.31 -28.72
N HIS A 7 -17.54 24.86 -27.52
CA HIS A 7 -16.93 24.12 -26.41
C HIS A 7 -18.02 23.22 -25.81
N SER A 8 -17.95 21.93 -26.13
CA SER A 8 -18.71 20.90 -25.44
C SER A 8 -18.17 20.74 -24.02
N ASP A 9 -18.87 21.36 -23.08
CA ASP A 9 -18.70 21.19 -21.63
C ASP A 9 -18.90 19.71 -21.25
N ASP A 10 -17.79 19.05 -20.92
CA ASP A 10 -17.76 17.72 -20.30
C ASP A 10 -18.12 17.88 -18.80
N GLN A 11 -19.37 18.27 -18.53
CA GLN A 11 -19.86 18.52 -17.19
C GLN A 11 -20.24 17.18 -16.55
N ALA A 12 -19.40 16.70 -15.63
CA ALA A 12 -19.68 15.51 -14.83
C ALA A 12 -21.07 15.61 -14.18
N PRO A 13 -21.87 14.52 -14.16
CA PRO A 13 -23.22 14.57 -13.62
C PRO A 13 -23.19 15.00 -12.15
N GLN A 14 -23.89 16.09 -11.84
CA GLN A 14 -24.07 16.55 -10.46
C GLN A 14 -24.96 15.55 -9.71
N PRO A 15 -24.58 15.09 -8.51
CA PRO A 15 -25.42 14.18 -7.74
C PRO A 15 -26.70 14.89 -7.31
N GLU A 16 -27.85 14.38 -7.77
CA GLU A 16 -29.16 14.89 -7.34
C GLU A 16 -29.36 14.72 -5.82
N PRO A 17 -29.91 15.74 -5.11
CA PRO A 17 -30.18 15.64 -3.69
C PRO A 17 -31.27 14.59 -3.42
N ARG A 18 -30.98 13.66 -2.52
CA ARG A 18 -31.91 12.60 -2.07
C ARG A 18 -32.37 12.84 -0.64
N PRO A 19 -33.58 12.37 -0.27
CA PRO A 19 -34.15 12.60 1.05
C PRO A 19 -33.28 12.00 2.17
N LEU A 20 -33.28 12.68 3.31
CA LEU A 20 -32.65 12.24 4.57
C LEU A 20 -33.20 10.88 4.99
N ASP A 21 -32.38 10.05 5.64
CA ASP A 21 -32.90 8.87 6.34
C ASP A 21 -33.73 9.28 7.57
N GLU A 22 -34.49 8.34 8.13
CA GLU A 22 -35.42 8.58 9.26
C GLU A 22 -34.73 9.16 10.52
N ASN A 23 -33.40 9.08 10.59
CA ASN A 23 -32.58 9.60 11.69
C ASN A 23 -31.83 10.89 11.34
N GLY A 24 -32.07 11.48 10.16
CA GLY A 24 -31.39 12.70 9.70
C GLY A 24 -29.89 12.51 9.42
N GLN A 25 -29.44 11.27 9.21
CA GLN A 25 -28.05 10.94 8.90
C GLN A 25 -27.81 10.90 7.38
N PHE A 26 -26.66 11.42 6.96
CA PHE A 26 -26.20 11.38 5.57
C PHE A 26 -25.24 10.19 5.40
N SER A 27 -25.74 9.06 4.89
CA SER A 27 -24.90 7.92 4.51
C SER A 27 -24.95 7.73 3.00
N GLN A 28 -23.92 8.18 2.28
CA GLN A 28 -23.79 8.02 0.83
C GLN A 28 -22.60 7.13 0.49
N ARG A 29 -22.85 6.03 -0.25
CA ARG A 29 -21.77 5.26 -0.87
C ARG A 29 -21.31 5.98 -2.13
N ILE A 30 -20.09 6.49 -2.12
CA ILE A 30 -19.50 7.18 -3.26
C ILE A 30 -18.60 6.20 -4.03
N ALA A 31 -18.93 5.93 -5.29
CA ALA A 31 -18.12 5.12 -6.19
C ALA A 31 -17.28 6.05 -7.09
N HIS A 32 -15.96 6.02 -6.93
CA HIS A 32 -15.05 6.83 -7.75
C HIS A 32 -14.39 6.01 -8.86
N GLN A 33 -14.34 6.57 -10.06
CA GLN A 33 -13.45 6.10 -11.14
C GLN A 33 -12.02 6.62 -10.88
N GLN A 34 -11.05 5.70 -10.88
CA GLN A 34 -9.65 5.93 -10.50
C GLN A 34 -8.80 6.60 -11.60
N VAL A 35 -9.37 7.46 -12.47
CA VAL A 35 -8.72 7.74 -13.77
C VAL A 35 -7.69 8.88 -13.74
N SER A 36 -7.61 9.72 -12.69
CA SER A 36 -6.42 10.57 -12.52
C SER A 36 -6.30 11.11 -11.08
N ALA A 37 -5.37 10.56 -10.30
CA ALA A 37 -5.07 11.10 -8.98
C ALA A 37 -4.31 12.43 -9.13
N ARG A 38 -4.69 13.44 -8.34
CA ARG A 38 -3.95 14.71 -8.26
C ARG A 38 -2.58 14.44 -7.65
N VAL A 39 -1.53 15.07 -8.17
CA VAL A 39 -0.18 15.02 -7.60
C VAL A 39 0.12 16.34 -6.88
N PRO A 40 0.22 16.37 -5.54
CA PRO A 40 0.69 17.54 -4.79
C PRO A 40 2.15 17.88 -5.12
N GLU A 41 2.49 19.16 -5.07
CA GLU A 41 3.86 19.63 -5.35
C GLU A 41 4.90 19.03 -4.39
N SER A 42 4.54 18.87 -3.11
CA SER A 42 5.41 18.29 -2.08
C SER A 42 5.86 16.87 -2.39
N VAL A 43 5.08 16.09 -3.15
CA VAL A 43 5.40 14.71 -3.51
C VAL A 43 5.72 14.54 -4.99
N ALA A 44 5.55 15.57 -5.81
CA ALA A 44 5.70 15.51 -7.26
C ALA A 44 7.09 15.01 -7.70
N ARG A 45 8.13 15.44 -6.96
CA ARG A 45 9.53 15.02 -7.18
C ARG A 45 9.78 13.57 -6.77
N GLY A 46 8.97 13.02 -5.87
CA GLY A 46 9.18 11.72 -5.24
C GLY A 46 10.50 11.58 -4.49
N VAL A 47 10.76 10.37 -4.02
CA VAL A 47 12.02 9.98 -3.38
C VAL A 47 12.59 8.75 -4.05
N TYR A 48 13.92 8.61 -4.03
CA TYR A 48 14.58 7.42 -4.53
C TYR A 48 14.92 6.47 -3.37
N ALA A 49 14.56 5.20 -3.51
CA ALA A 49 14.79 4.16 -2.52
C ALA A 49 15.74 3.09 -3.07
N SER A 50 16.75 2.73 -2.27
CA SER A 50 17.71 1.68 -2.58
C SER A 50 17.40 0.35 -1.89
N GLY A 51 16.34 0.30 -1.08
CA GLY A 51 15.88 -0.88 -0.40
C GLY A 51 14.49 -0.70 0.19
N SER A 52 13.93 -1.78 0.72
CA SER A 52 12.66 -1.76 1.42
C SER A 52 12.61 -2.81 2.52
N LEU A 53 11.77 -2.57 3.53
CA LEU A 53 11.39 -3.51 4.56
C LEU A 53 9.87 -3.63 4.57
N VAL A 54 9.38 -4.85 4.75
CA VAL A 54 7.94 -5.12 4.83
C VAL A 54 7.63 -5.71 6.19
N ILE A 55 6.71 -5.08 6.92
CA ILE A 55 6.12 -5.59 8.15
C ILE A 55 4.63 -5.81 7.90
N ASN A 56 4.11 -6.90 8.46
CA ASN A 56 2.68 -7.16 8.53
C ASN A 56 2.19 -7.09 9.97
N GLY A 57 1.19 -6.23 10.21
CA GLY A 57 0.37 -6.22 11.41
C GLY A 57 -0.95 -6.98 11.19
N GLN A 58 -1.84 -6.89 12.18
CA GLN A 58 -3.19 -7.46 12.07
C GLN A 58 -4.08 -6.65 11.11
N HIS A 59 -3.88 -5.34 11.05
CA HIS A 59 -4.75 -4.39 10.34
C HIS A 59 -4.04 -3.57 9.27
N GLU A 60 -2.70 -3.58 9.25
CA GLU A 60 -1.91 -2.88 8.25
C GLU A 60 -0.70 -3.68 7.78
N PHE A 61 -0.26 -3.40 6.57
CA PHE A 61 1.07 -3.68 6.07
C PHE A 61 1.85 -2.38 6.05
N ILE A 62 3.08 -2.41 6.55
CA ILE A 62 4.00 -1.29 6.54
C ILE A 62 5.11 -1.62 5.56
N ILE A 63 5.36 -0.71 4.61
CA ILE A 63 6.50 -0.77 3.70
C ILE A 63 7.39 0.43 3.98
N ASP A 64 8.54 0.19 4.60
CA ASP A 64 9.56 1.20 4.84
C ASP A 64 10.55 1.18 3.69
N PHE A 65 10.57 2.25 2.91
CA PHE A 65 11.56 2.48 1.87
C PHE A 65 12.81 3.11 2.45
N LEU A 66 13.97 2.57 2.09
CA LEU A 66 15.24 2.92 2.69
C LEU A 66 16.18 3.59 1.69
N GLN A 67 16.99 4.51 2.19
CA GLN A 67 18.22 4.95 1.55
C GLN A 67 19.42 4.37 2.32
N SER A 68 20.16 3.49 1.64
CA SER A 68 21.27 2.71 2.19
C SER A 68 22.64 3.11 1.68
N VAL A 69 22.71 4.19 0.90
CA VAL A 69 23.97 4.73 0.34
C VAL A 69 24.86 5.32 1.45
N THR A 70 24.25 5.89 2.48
CA THR A 70 24.94 6.46 3.64
C THR A 70 24.59 5.66 4.90
N ARG A 71 25.54 5.61 5.85
CA ARG A 71 25.28 5.09 7.20
C ARG A 71 25.08 6.26 8.17
N PRO A 72 24.13 6.18 9.14
CA PRO A 72 23.14 5.11 9.28
C PRO A 72 22.13 5.12 8.13
N GLN A 73 21.62 3.94 7.77
CA GLN A 73 20.57 3.85 6.74
C GLN A 73 19.33 4.58 7.26
N GLN A 74 18.60 5.22 6.35
CA GLN A 74 17.46 6.06 6.73
C GLN A 74 16.19 5.59 6.05
N VAL A 75 15.09 5.58 6.81
CA VAL A 75 13.76 5.45 6.23
C VAL A 75 13.42 6.76 5.55
N VAL A 76 13.24 6.72 4.23
CA VAL A 76 12.91 7.93 3.43
C VAL A 76 11.40 8.09 3.25
N VAL A 77 10.66 7.00 3.22
CA VAL A 77 9.20 6.96 3.15
C VAL A 77 8.71 5.71 3.87
N ARG A 78 7.70 5.85 4.70
CA ARG A 78 6.93 4.75 5.29
C ARG A 78 5.54 4.74 4.68
N ILE A 79 5.16 3.65 4.05
CA ILE A 79 3.80 3.46 3.50
C ILE A 79 3.02 2.51 4.39
N VAL A 80 1.78 2.88 4.70
CA VAL A 80 0.82 2.06 5.44
C VAL A 80 -0.29 1.63 4.48
N LEU A 81 -0.48 0.32 4.31
CA LEU A 81 -1.45 -0.27 3.39
C LEU A 81 -2.45 -1.15 4.16
N PRO A 82 -3.75 -1.12 3.83
CA PRO A 82 -4.67 -2.17 4.27
C PRO A 82 -4.27 -3.53 3.68
N PRO A 83 -4.40 -4.64 4.43
CA PRO A 83 -4.12 -5.99 3.95
C PRO A 83 -4.90 -6.36 2.67
N THR A 84 -6.09 -5.78 2.49
CA THR A 84 -6.96 -6.02 1.32
C THR A 84 -6.35 -5.54 0.00
N ILE A 85 -5.41 -4.59 0.04
CA ILE A 85 -4.78 -4.02 -1.15
C ILE A 85 -3.58 -4.83 -1.62
N VAL A 86 -2.93 -5.57 -0.70
CA VAL A 86 -1.68 -6.29 -0.96
C VAL A 86 -1.78 -7.29 -2.12
N PRO A 87 -2.84 -8.10 -2.28
CA PRO A 87 -2.98 -8.99 -3.45
C PRO A 87 -3.02 -8.26 -4.79
N GLY A 88 -3.64 -7.08 -4.82
CA GLY A 88 -3.67 -6.22 -6.00
C GLY A 88 -2.28 -5.70 -6.33
N LEU A 89 -1.57 -5.19 -5.32
CA LEU A 89 -0.20 -4.71 -5.44
C LEU A 89 0.74 -5.82 -5.94
N LEU A 90 0.69 -7.02 -5.35
CA LEU A 90 1.50 -8.16 -5.77
C LEU A 90 1.28 -8.49 -7.25
N ARG A 91 0.02 -8.60 -7.70
CA ARG A 91 -0.30 -8.86 -9.11
C ARG A 91 0.20 -7.75 -10.03
N ALA A 92 0.01 -6.48 -9.63
CA ALA A 92 0.47 -5.33 -10.41
C ALA A 92 2.01 -5.31 -10.54
N MET A 93 2.74 -5.62 -9.47
CA MET A 93 4.20 -5.72 -9.51
C MET A 93 4.67 -6.84 -10.43
N HIS A 94 4.11 -8.05 -10.32
CA HIS A 94 4.43 -9.18 -11.21
C HIS A 94 4.22 -8.79 -12.69
N GLN A 95 3.08 -8.19 -13.01
CA GLN A 95 2.75 -7.79 -14.37
C GLN A 95 3.71 -6.70 -14.88
N ASN A 96 4.03 -5.70 -14.05
CA ASN A 96 4.94 -4.63 -14.46
C ASN A 96 6.37 -5.12 -14.67
N ILE A 97 6.87 -6.04 -13.85
CA ILE A 97 8.18 -6.67 -14.05
C ILE A 97 8.20 -7.48 -15.35
N LYS A 98 7.14 -8.25 -15.61
CA LYS A 98 7.00 -9.01 -16.86
C LYS A 98 7.03 -8.10 -18.09
N LEU A 99 6.21 -7.05 -18.09
CA LEU A 99 6.16 -6.07 -19.19
C LEU A 99 7.49 -5.33 -19.38
N HIS A 100 8.17 -4.99 -18.28
CA HIS A 100 9.50 -4.40 -18.33
C HIS A 100 10.49 -5.35 -19.02
N ASN A 101 10.55 -6.60 -18.58
CA ASN A 101 11.45 -7.61 -19.15
C ASN A 101 11.18 -7.86 -20.65
N GLU A 102 9.92 -7.94 -21.05
CA GLU A 102 9.52 -8.10 -22.46
C GLU A 102 9.98 -6.91 -23.32
N ARG A 103 10.00 -5.70 -22.76
CA ARG A 103 10.30 -4.46 -23.49
C ARG A 103 11.79 -4.08 -23.47
N PHE A 104 12.48 -4.31 -22.37
CA PHE A 104 13.83 -3.80 -22.12
C PHE A 104 14.87 -4.91 -21.89
N GLY A 105 14.44 -6.17 -21.82
CA GLY A 105 15.28 -7.30 -21.45
C GLY A 105 15.27 -7.59 -19.95
N GLU A 106 15.84 -8.72 -19.55
CA GLU A 106 15.78 -9.17 -18.16
C GLU A 106 16.47 -8.20 -17.19
N ILE A 107 15.78 -7.89 -16.09
CA ILE A 107 16.36 -7.15 -14.97
C ILE A 107 17.54 -7.95 -14.39
N PRO A 108 18.74 -7.37 -14.28
CA PRO A 108 19.90 -8.07 -13.74
C PRO A 108 19.70 -8.38 -12.25
N PRO A 109 20.05 -9.60 -11.80
CA PRO A 109 19.87 -9.98 -10.41
C PRO A 109 20.86 -9.24 -9.51
N LEU A 110 20.41 -8.87 -8.31
CA LEU A 110 21.31 -8.37 -7.27
C LEU A 110 22.24 -9.48 -6.76
N PRO A 111 23.48 -9.15 -6.37
CA PRO A 111 24.38 -10.11 -5.75
C PRO A 111 23.74 -10.70 -4.50
N LYS A 112 23.73 -12.03 -4.41
CA LYS A 112 23.26 -12.73 -3.22
C LYS A 112 24.31 -12.56 -2.10
N PRO A 113 23.88 -12.38 -0.84
CA PRO A 113 24.81 -12.46 0.28
C PRO A 113 25.59 -13.78 0.26
N PRO A 114 26.84 -13.80 0.74
CA PRO A 114 27.61 -15.04 0.87
C PRO A 114 26.83 -16.11 1.64
N ALA A 115 26.87 -17.35 1.14
CA ALA A 115 26.23 -18.48 1.81
C ALA A 115 26.75 -18.62 3.25
N GLY A 116 25.84 -18.78 4.22
CA GLY A 116 26.17 -18.84 5.64
C GLY A 116 26.11 -17.50 6.39
N THR A 117 25.88 -16.37 5.69
CA THR A 117 25.56 -15.11 6.37
C THR A 117 24.15 -15.20 6.96
N LEU A 118 24.04 -15.17 8.28
CA LEU A 118 22.74 -15.06 8.95
C LEU A 118 22.12 -13.70 8.57
N ALA A 119 20.93 -13.74 7.98
CA ALA A 119 20.18 -12.51 7.75
C ALA A 119 19.81 -11.92 9.13
N PRO A 120 20.10 -10.63 9.38
CA PRO A 120 19.71 -10.00 10.63
C PRO A 120 18.20 -10.02 10.78
N SER A 121 17.73 -10.07 12.03
CA SER A 121 16.30 -9.97 12.30
C SER A 121 15.76 -8.59 11.88
N VAL A 122 14.46 -8.49 11.60
CA VAL A 122 13.84 -7.19 11.28
C VAL A 122 14.10 -6.18 12.39
N GLU A 123 14.03 -6.61 13.66
CA GLU A 123 14.27 -5.78 14.83
C GLU A 123 15.72 -5.26 14.91
N GLU A 124 16.71 -6.12 14.64
CA GLU A 124 18.12 -5.72 14.55
C GLU A 124 18.35 -4.68 13.45
N ILE A 125 17.63 -4.81 12.32
CA ILE A 125 17.69 -3.82 11.25
C ILE A 125 17.16 -2.48 11.77
N TYR A 126 15.99 -2.45 12.43
CA TYR A 126 15.41 -1.19 12.95
C TYR A 126 16.30 -0.49 13.97
N GLN A 127 17.02 -1.22 14.82
CA GLN A 127 17.98 -0.62 15.76
C GLN A 127 19.10 0.16 15.05
N GLN A 128 19.40 -0.19 13.80
CA GLN A 128 20.42 0.47 12.98
C GLN A 128 19.85 1.53 12.04
N LEU A 129 18.52 1.61 11.92
CA LEU A 129 17.84 2.58 11.07
C LEU A 129 17.61 3.89 11.81
N LYS A 130 17.84 4.99 11.10
CA LYS A 130 17.29 6.28 11.50
C LYS A 130 15.89 6.42 10.92
N LEU A 131 14.89 6.55 11.79
CA LEU A 131 13.51 6.87 11.43
C LEU A 131 13.20 8.31 11.91
N PRO A 132 13.13 9.30 11.01
CA PRO A 132 12.73 10.66 11.37
C PRO A 132 11.29 10.70 11.90
N ASP A 133 11.05 11.56 12.89
CA ASP A 133 9.73 11.70 13.54
C ASP A 133 8.63 12.03 12.53
N GLU A 134 8.92 12.86 11.53
CA GLU A 134 8.01 13.25 10.45
C GLU A 134 7.50 12.06 9.62
N ILE A 135 8.26 10.97 9.56
CA ILE A 135 7.96 9.78 8.77
C ILE A 135 7.48 8.63 9.66
N SER A 136 7.57 8.79 10.99
CA SER A 136 7.28 7.73 11.97
C SER A 136 5.86 7.17 11.87
N SER A 137 4.86 8.03 11.63
CA SER A 137 3.45 7.64 11.43
C SER A 137 3.20 7.02 10.06
N GLY A 138 4.06 7.33 9.09
CA GLY A 138 3.90 6.93 7.71
C GLY A 138 2.78 7.63 6.96
N THR A 139 2.64 7.24 5.70
CA THR A 139 1.64 7.71 4.74
C THR A 139 0.70 6.56 4.39
N TYR A 140 -0.59 6.74 4.64
CA TYR A 140 -1.60 5.77 4.23
C TYR A 140 -1.78 5.76 2.71
N ALA A 141 -1.97 4.58 2.12
CA ALA A 141 -2.40 4.43 0.74
C ALA A 141 -3.32 3.22 0.58
N ASN A 142 -4.28 3.33 -0.33
CA ASN A 142 -5.23 2.25 -0.64
C ASN A 142 -5.20 1.86 -2.12
N THR A 143 -4.33 2.47 -2.91
CA THR A 143 -4.12 2.17 -4.32
C THR A 143 -2.66 2.45 -4.65
N VAL A 144 -2.09 1.67 -5.58
CA VAL A 144 -0.73 1.89 -6.08
C VAL A 144 -0.76 1.84 -7.59
N MET A 145 -0.23 2.87 -8.23
CA MET A 145 0.03 2.88 -9.67
C MET A 145 1.53 2.64 -9.88
N ILE A 146 1.86 1.73 -10.80
CA ILE A 146 3.24 1.38 -11.12
C ILE A 146 3.50 1.75 -12.57
N THR A 147 4.55 2.53 -12.80
CA THR A 147 5.10 2.81 -14.12
C THR A 147 6.58 2.51 -14.13
N HIS A 148 7.18 2.32 -15.30
CA HIS A 148 8.60 2.00 -15.39
C HIS A 148 9.22 2.52 -16.68
N ASN A 149 10.52 2.74 -16.63
CA ASN A 149 11.40 2.98 -17.76
C ASN A 149 12.49 1.87 -17.77
N PRO A 150 13.49 1.90 -18.67
CA PRO A 150 14.53 0.86 -18.70
C PRO A 150 15.28 0.66 -17.37
N SER A 151 15.50 1.73 -16.60
CA SER A 151 16.34 1.75 -15.41
C SER A 151 15.55 1.74 -14.09
N ASP A 152 14.37 2.36 -14.08
CA ASP A 152 13.65 2.69 -12.85
C ASP A 152 12.17 2.32 -12.92
N PHE A 153 11.64 1.93 -11.76
CA PHE A 153 10.22 1.80 -11.50
C PHE A 153 9.76 2.95 -10.60
N CYS A 154 8.59 3.49 -10.90
CA CYS A 154 7.91 4.52 -10.13
C CYS A 154 6.64 3.92 -9.51
N PHE A 155 6.52 4.05 -8.19
CA PHE A 155 5.38 3.64 -7.39
C PHE A 155 4.66 4.89 -6.88
N ASP A 156 3.48 5.15 -7.42
CA ASP A 156 2.58 6.20 -6.94
C ASP A 156 1.58 5.58 -5.97
N PHE A 157 1.83 5.82 -4.69
CA PHE A 157 0.94 5.45 -3.61
C PHE A 157 -0.17 6.49 -3.50
N ILE A 158 -1.41 6.05 -3.69
CA ILE A 158 -2.57 6.93 -3.86
C ILE A 158 -3.53 6.73 -2.69
N THR A 159 -4.06 7.84 -2.19
CA THR A 159 -5.22 7.90 -1.31
C THR A 159 -6.46 8.22 -2.15
N GLY A 160 -7.35 7.24 -2.30
CA GLY A 160 -8.58 7.38 -3.07
C GLY A 160 -9.73 8.05 -2.33
N PHE A 161 -9.48 9.11 -1.56
CA PHE A 161 -10.52 9.79 -0.77
C PHE A 161 -11.39 10.71 -1.63
N TYR A 162 -12.67 10.85 -1.26
CA TYR A 162 -13.55 11.88 -1.81
C TYR A 162 -13.02 13.28 -1.45
N PRO A 163 -13.11 14.30 -2.32
CA PRO A 163 -13.72 14.30 -3.67
C PRO A 163 -12.78 13.86 -4.79
N ARG A 164 -11.47 13.77 -4.54
CA ARG A 164 -10.48 13.42 -5.55
C ARG A 164 -9.33 12.61 -4.95
N SER A 165 -8.98 11.53 -5.64
CA SER A 165 -7.78 10.76 -5.34
C SER A 165 -6.53 11.63 -5.41
N THR A 166 -5.58 11.39 -4.52
CA THR A 166 -4.33 12.14 -4.44
C THR A 166 -3.15 11.19 -4.32
N VAL A 167 -2.05 11.47 -5.02
CA VAL A 167 -0.77 10.78 -4.80
C VAL A 167 -0.26 11.23 -3.44
N ALA A 168 -0.20 10.30 -2.49
CA ALA A 168 0.24 10.56 -1.13
C ALA A 168 1.75 10.37 -0.98
N ALA A 169 2.34 9.48 -1.78
CA ALA A 169 3.79 9.34 -1.88
C ALA A 169 4.17 8.82 -3.27
N ARG A 170 5.33 9.26 -3.76
CA ARG A 170 5.94 8.79 -5.00
C ARG A 170 7.32 8.26 -4.69
N VAL A 171 7.55 6.99 -5.02
CA VAL A 171 8.80 6.29 -4.73
C VAL A 171 9.39 5.75 -6.02
N TYR A 172 10.68 6.01 -6.24
CA TYR A 172 11.46 5.47 -7.33
C TYR A 172 12.40 4.37 -6.82
N MET A 173 12.53 3.30 -7.58
CA MET A 173 13.47 2.21 -7.31
C MET A 173 14.13 1.74 -8.60
N SER A 174 15.41 1.35 -8.53
CA SER A 174 16.04 0.70 -9.68
C SER A 174 15.42 -0.66 -9.96
N GLY A 175 15.38 -1.04 -11.24
CA GLY A 175 14.88 -2.35 -11.69
C GLY A 175 15.35 -3.52 -10.81
N PRO A 176 16.65 -3.69 -10.53
CA PRO A 176 17.16 -4.80 -9.72
C PRO A 176 16.60 -4.91 -8.30
N GLN A 177 16.13 -3.82 -7.70
CA GLN A 177 15.56 -3.84 -6.34
C GLN A 177 14.09 -4.29 -6.32
N VAL A 178 13.37 -4.14 -7.43
CA VAL A 178 11.92 -4.38 -7.49
C VAL A 178 11.56 -5.86 -7.32
N PRO A 179 12.24 -6.84 -7.95
CA PRO A 179 11.99 -8.25 -7.69
C PRO A 179 12.17 -8.64 -6.21
N ARG A 180 13.14 -8.02 -5.52
CA ARG A 180 13.38 -8.29 -4.10
C ARG A 180 12.27 -7.75 -3.20
N LEU A 181 11.77 -6.55 -3.49
CA LEU A 181 10.58 -6.02 -2.82
C LEU A 181 9.38 -6.94 -3.05
N LEU A 182 9.16 -7.39 -4.28
CA LEU A 182 8.06 -8.29 -4.63
C LEU A 182 8.14 -9.62 -3.84
N GLU A 183 9.31 -10.25 -3.83
CA GLU A 183 9.54 -11.50 -3.10
C GLU A 183 9.30 -11.33 -1.58
N THR A 184 9.74 -10.20 -1.02
CA THR A 184 9.61 -9.89 0.40
C THR A 184 8.15 -9.62 0.78
N LEU A 185 7.44 -8.83 -0.02
CA LEU A 185 6.03 -8.55 0.15
C LEU A 185 5.19 -9.82 0.00
N SER A 186 5.51 -10.68 -0.98
CA SER A 186 4.83 -11.96 -1.18
C SER A 186 4.98 -12.86 0.05
N ARG A 187 6.21 -13.06 0.53
CA ARG A 187 6.47 -13.86 1.73
C ARG A 187 5.73 -13.32 2.96
N SER A 188 5.74 -12.00 3.17
CA SER A 188 5.04 -11.36 4.27
C SER A 188 3.52 -11.56 4.18
N TYR A 189 2.97 -11.49 2.97
CA TYR A 189 1.55 -11.73 2.72
C TYR A 189 1.15 -13.19 2.97
N ASP A 190 1.95 -14.15 2.53
CA ASP A 190 1.70 -15.58 2.79
C ASP A 190 1.67 -15.87 4.30
N GLN A 191 2.63 -15.32 5.04
CA GLN A 191 2.67 -15.43 6.51
C GLN A 191 1.44 -14.81 7.17
N TYR A 192 0.99 -13.65 6.68
CA TYR A 192 -0.23 -13.01 7.15
C TYR A 192 -1.46 -13.89 6.94
N GLN A 193 -1.61 -14.50 5.76
CA GLN A 193 -2.73 -15.39 5.47
C GLN A 193 -2.73 -16.63 6.37
N GLN A 194 -1.56 -17.23 6.63
CA GLN A 194 -1.44 -18.38 7.52
C GLN A 194 -1.85 -18.04 8.96
N LYS A 195 -1.42 -16.88 9.47
CA LYS A 195 -1.82 -16.39 10.81
C LYS A 195 -3.34 -16.17 10.89
N LEU A 196 -3.94 -15.57 9.86
CA LEU A 196 -5.39 -15.34 9.81
C LEU A 196 -6.17 -16.66 9.80
N ALA A 197 -5.71 -17.66 9.03
CA ALA A 197 -6.32 -18.98 8.98
C ALA A 197 -6.23 -19.70 10.33
N ALA A 198 -5.08 -19.64 11.00
CA ALA A 198 -4.88 -20.22 12.33
C ALA A 198 -5.79 -19.56 13.38
N ALA A 199 -5.95 -18.23 13.34
CA ALA A 199 -6.84 -17.51 14.25
C ALA A 199 -8.32 -17.89 14.06
N ARG A 200 -8.77 -18.03 12.80
CA ARG A 200 -10.14 -18.48 12.49
C ARG A 200 -10.42 -19.89 12.99
N ARG A 201 -9.45 -20.81 12.90
CA ARG A 201 -9.59 -22.18 13.42
C ARG A 201 -9.77 -22.18 14.93
N LYS A 202 -8.94 -21.42 15.67
CA LYS A 202 -9.05 -21.29 17.12
C LYS A 202 -10.40 -20.71 17.58
N GLN A 203 -10.97 -19.76 16.83
CA GLN A 203 -12.30 -19.22 17.13
C GLN A 203 -13.42 -20.23 16.88
N ALA A 204 -13.30 -21.09 15.87
CA ALA A 204 -14.29 -22.12 15.59
C ALA A 204 -14.24 -23.30 16.58
N GLU A 205 -13.12 -23.49 17.28
CA GLU A 205 -12.92 -24.54 18.28
C GLU A 205 -13.33 -24.10 19.71
N GLN A 206 -13.65 -22.82 19.93
CA GLN A 206 -14.22 -22.35 21.19
C GLN A 206 -15.73 -22.66 21.22
N PRO A 207 -16.24 -23.45 22.18
CA PRO A 207 -17.67 -23.66 22.33
C PRO A 207 -18.36 -22.30 22.60
N PRO A 208 -19.60 -22.11 22.14
CA PRO A 208 -20.35 -20.90 22.49
C PRO A 208 -20.41 -20.78 24.02
N ASP A 209 -20.13 -19.59 24.55
CA ASP A 209 -20.26 -19.28 25.98
C ASP A 209 -21.63 -19.81 26.45
N GLU A 210 -21.61 -20.76 27.40
CA GLU A 210 -22.82 -21.19 28.07
C GLU A 210 -23.46 -19.94 28.71
N ASP A 211 -24.69 -19.66 28.30
CA ASP A 211 -25.52 -18.59 28.86
C ASP A 211 -25.43 -18.69 30.40
N PRO A 212 -25.00 -17.63 31.13
CA PRO A 212 -24.90 -17.71 32.58
C PRO A 212 -26.27 -18.11 33.13
N PRO A 213 -26.35 -19.04 34.10
CA PRO A 213 -27.62 -19.55 34.57
C PRO A 213 -28.47 -18.37 35.04
N ARG A 214 -29.65 -18.22 34.44
CA ARG A 214 -30.65 -17.25 34.89
C ARG A 214 -30.89 -17.56 36.37
N THR A 215 -30.43 -16.67 37.24
CA THR A 215 -30.77 -16.73 38.65
C THR A 215 -32.22 -16.31 38.76
N ASP A 216 -33.11 -17.30 38.66
CA ASP A 216 -34.48 -17.18 39.15
C ASP A 216 -34.36 -16.96 40.67
N GLY A 217 -34.34 -15.69 41.06
CA GLY A 217 -34.34 -15.28 42.46
C GLY A 217 -35.65 -15.71 43.13
N PRO A 218 -35.62 -16.22 44.37
CA PRO A 218 -36.83 -16.71 45.01
C PRO A 218 -37.66 -15.57 45.61
N SER A 219 -38.98 -15.80 45.53
CA SER A 219 -40.10 -15.25 46.31
C SER A 219 -40.81 -14.02 45.74
#